data_AF-A0A3G9J2K3-F1
#
_entry.id   AF-A0A3G9J2K3-F1
#
_cell.length_a   1.000
_cell.length_b   1.000
_cell.length_c   1.000
_cell.angle_alpha   90.00
_cell.angle_beta   90.00
_cell.angle_gamma   90.00
#
_symmetry.space_group_name_H-M   'P 1'
#
loop_
_entity.id
_entity.type
_entity.pdbx_description
1 polymer ?
#
loop_
_entity_poly.entity_id
_entity_poly.type
_entity_poly.pdbx_seq_one_letter_code
_entity_poly.pdbx_strand_id
1 'polypeptide(L)'
;MKHGVGMDFTAYIGHRLNKNDLNHMCLELNSNKFIYTQHFLQEILIYNPSDVNKVWKIETDDWGGTISLDGPCGLTFTFSEHVCMMSHYTRWLTFLLNDLEFDFRSHLRNVSYELTRYFNTKFAIYVPDSSKKESAIMDFLWEDENKSIEFMKKWLLEKCGSPKDEIDSIYVDYEDSWESEGYFIDYFIDYK
;
A
#
# COMPACT_ATOMS: atom_id res chain seq x y z
N MET A 1 -28.22 -8.14 -6.11
CA MET A 1 -26.77 -7.86 -6.08
C MET A 1 -26.43 -7.01 -4.87
N LYS A 2 -25.95 -7.62 -3.78
CA LYS A 2 -25.27 -6.85 -2.73
C LYS A 2 -23.91 -6.48 -3.28
N HIS A 3 -23.74 -5.23 -3.67
CA HIS A 3 -22.44 -4.71 -4.05
C HIS A 3 -21.57 -4.76 -2.79
N GLY A 4 -20.44 -5.46 -2.85
CA GLY A 4 -19.42 -5.34 -1.81
C GLY A 4 -19.08 -3.86 -1.65
N VAL A 5 -18.90 -3.41 -0.40
CA VAL A 5 -18.36 -2.06 -0.14
C VAL A 5 -17.06 -1.93 -0.94
N GLY A 6 -16.91 -0.85 -1.71
CA GLY A 6 -15.70 -0.63 -2.48
C GLY A 6 -14.53 -0.46 -1.52
N MET A 7 -13.64 -1.44 -1.50
CA MET A 7 -12.37 -1.40 -0.79
C MET A 7 -11.27 -1.03 -1.77
N ASP A 8 -10.32 -0.23 -1.30
CA ASP A 8 -9.18 0.22 -2.09
C ASP A 8 -7.89 -0.47 -1.63
N PHE A 9 -6.88 -0.41 -2.49
CA PHE A 9 -5.59 -1.02 -2.24
C PHE A 9 -4.83 -0.30 -1.13
N THR A 10 -4.28 -1.09 -0.19
CA THR A 10 -3.25 -0.62 0.74
C THR A 10 -2.13 -1.62 0.93
N ALA A 11 -0.93 -1.11 1.19
CA ALA A 11 0.23 -1.87 1.62
C ALA A 11 0.90 -1.22 2.83
N TYR A 12 1.41 -2.03 3.75
CA TYR A 12 2.08 -1.57 4.98
C TYR A 12 3.52 -2.05 5.00
N ILE A 13 4.44 -1.12 5.22
CA ILE A 13 5.87 -1.34 5.08
C ILE A 13 6.61 -0.67 6.25
N GLY A 14 7.43 -1.43 6.96
CA GLY A 14 8.22 -0.85 8.07
C GLY A 14 9.31 0.09 7.57
N HIS A 15 9.54 1.20 8.28
CA HIS A 15 10.66 2.12 8.03
C HIS A 15 11.31 2.63 9.33
N ARG A 16 12.37 3.42 9.16
CA ARG A 16 13.07 4.13 10.25
C ARG A 16 13.38 5.59 9.90
N LEU A 17 12.76 6.08 8.84
CA LEU A 17 12.94 7.45 8.35
C LEU A 17 12.45 8.47 9.37
N ASN A 18 13.24 9.52 9.60
CA ASN A 18 12.81 10.70 10.33
C ASN A 18 12.28 11.78 9.37
N LYS A 19 11.82 12.91 9.90
CA LYS A 19 11.27 14.03 9.10
C LYS A 19 12.24 14.56 8.04
N ASN A 20 13.54 14.63 8.29
CA ASN A 20 14.52 15.07 7.29
C ASN A 20 14.68 14.03 6.17
N ASP A 21 14.65 12.75 6.52
CA ASP A 21 14.70 11.67 5.53
C ASP A 21 13.45 11.66 4.64
N LEU A 22 12.26 11.96 5.21
CA LEU A 22 11.02 12.11 4.45
C LEU A 22 11.06 13.31 3.49
N ASN A 23 11.63 14.44 3.94
CA ASN A 23 11.91 15.58 3.05
C ASN A 23 12.83 15.16 1.90
N HIS A 24 13.89 14.40 2.20
CA HIS A 24 14.79 13.90 1.17
C HIS A 24 14.10 12.96 0.19
N MET A 25 13.33 11.99 0.70
CA MET A 25 12.56 11.06 -0.12
C MET A 25 11.59 11.78 -1.06
N CYS A 26 10.90 12.84 -0.59
CA CYS A 26 10.03 13.65 -1.43
C CYS A 26 10.79 14.31 -2.60
N LEU A 27 11.99 14.83 -2.36
CA LEU A 27 12.85 15.34 -3.44
C LEU A 27 13.29 14.24 -4.40
N GLU A 28 13.61 13.06 -3.88
CA GLU A 28 14.04 11.91 -4.69
C GLU A 28 12.93 11.37 -5.60
N LEU A 29 11.69 11.27 -5.07
CA LEU A 29 10.49 10.96 -5.82
C LEU A 29 10.26 11.95 -6.97
N ASN A 30 10.36 13.25 -6.69
CA ASN A 30 10.25 14.31 -7.69
C ASN A 30 11.42 14.36 -8.69
N SER A 31 12.53 13.68 -8.40
CA SER A 31 13.68 13.54 -9.29
C SER A 31 13.73 12.21 -10.05
N ASN A 32 12.65 11.42 -9.98
CA ASN A 32 12.50 10.12 -10.65
C ASN A 32 13.54 9.07 -10.23
N LYS A 33 14.05 9.14 -8.99
CA LYS A 33 14.96 8.10 -8.47
C LYS A 33 14.25 6.80 -8.08
N PHE A 34 12.95 6.88 -7.82
CA PHE A 34 12.07 5.75 -7.59
C PHE A 34 11.56 5.25 -8.96
N ILE A 35 12.34 4.36 -9.59
CA ILE A 35 12.13 3.88 -10.96
C ILE A 35 10.80 3.14 -11.08
N TYR A 36 10.46 2.25 -10.15
CA TYR A 36 9.22 1.49 -10.22
C TYR A 36 8.00 2.37 -9.95
N THR A 37 8.12 3.29 -8.99
CA THR A 37 7.10 4.32 -8.75
C THR A 37 6.89 5.19 -9.99
N GLN A 38 7.97 5.67 -10.60
CA GLN A 38 7.89 6.51 -11.79
C GLN A 38 7.28 5.76 -12.98
N HIS A 39 7.64 4.49 -13.17
CA HIS A 39 7.10 3.66 -14.24
C HIS A 39 5.58 3.47 -14.07
N PHE A 40 5.14 3.14 -12.85
CA PHE A 40 3.71 3.04 -12.54
C PHE A 40 2.97 4.36 -12.82
N LEU A 41 3.51 5.50 -12.39
CA LEU A 41 2.91 6.81 -12.63
C LEU A 41 2.82 7.14 -14.13
N GLN A 42 3.86 6.84 -14.92
CA GLN A 42 3.86 7.08 -16.36
C GLN A 42 2.77 6.31 -17.08
N GLU A 43 2.58 5.04 -16.73
CA GLU A 43 1.56 4.24 -17.38
C GLU A 43 0.14 4.62 -16.94
N ILE A 44 -0.09 4.93 -15.66
CA ILE A 44 -1.43 5.28 -15.17
C ILE A 44 -1.86 6.71 -15.55
N LEU A 45 -0.91 7.59 -15.88
CA LEU A 45 -1.19 8.97 -16.32
C LEU A 45 -2.07 9.04 -17.55
N ILE A 46 -2.07 8.02 -18.42
CA ILE A 46 -2.94 7.97 -19.61
C ILE A 46 -4.43 7.96 -19.20
N TYR A 47 -4.74 7.41 -18.03
CA TYR A 47 -6.08 7.35 -17.46
C TYR A 47 -6.40 8.58 -16.59
N ASN A 48 -5.38 9.31 -16.13
CA ASN A 48 -5.51 10.52 -15.29
C ASN A 48 -4.70 11.70 -15.84
N PRO A 49 -5.00 12.19 -17.05
CA PRO A 49 -4.19 13.21 -17.72
C PRO A 49 -4.16 14.57 -16.99
N SER A 50 -5.12 14.83 -16.09
CA SER A 50 -5.12 16.02 -15.24
C SER A 50 -3.92 16.09 -14.28
N ASP A 51 -3.25 14.96 -14.05
CA ASP A 51 -2.21 14.83 -13.04
C ASP A 51 -0.79 15.00 -13.62
N VAL A 52 -0.66 15.26 -14.92
CA VAL A 52 0.62 15.35 -15.65
C VAL A 52 1.64 16.33 -15.05
N ASN A 53 1.16 17.39 -14.37
CA ASN A 53 2.02 18.39 -13.73
C ASN A 53 1.98 18.31 -12.19
N LYS A 54 1.30 17.31 -11.62
CA LYS A 54 1.35 17.08 -10.18
C LYS A 54 2.72 16.54 -9.81
N VAL A 55 3.17 16.94 -8.63
CA VAL A 55 4.44 16.56 -8.02
C VAL A 55 4.17 16.03 -6.63
N TRP A 56 5.09 15.23 -6.10
CA TRP A 56 5.02 14.77 -4.73
C TRP A 56 5.12 15.95 -3.77
N LYS A 57 4.24 15.98 -2.77
CA LYS A 57 4.20 17.02 -1.73
C LYS A 57 4.14 16.40 -0.35
N ILE A 58 4.69 17.11 0.62
CA ILE A 58 4.58 16.75 2.02
C ILE A 58 3.34 17.44 2.57
N GLU A 59 2.41 16.66 3.08
CA GLU A 59 1.27 17.13 3.85
C GLU A 59 1.44 16.63 5.29
N THR A 60 1.18 17.49 6.28
CA THR A 60 1.19 17.11 7.69
C THR A 60 -0.24 17.11 8.18
N ASP A 61 -0.69 16.00 8.75
CA ASP A 61 -1.96 16.02 9.48
C ASP A 61 -1.71 16.69 10.84
N ASP A 62 -2.35 17.84 11.05
CA ASP A 62 -2.25 18.61 12.30
C ASP A 62 -2.84 17.84 13.51
N TRP A 63 -3.55 16.73 13.30
CA TRP A 63 -4.32 16.02 14.34
C TRP A 63 -3.81 14.62 14.68
N GLY A 64 -3.04 13.97 13.80
CA GLY A 64 -2.70 12.54 13.93
C GLY A 64 -1.22 12.20 13.89
N GLY A 65 -0.34 13.21 13.80
CA GLY A 65 1.12 13.06 13.83
C GLY A 65 1.75 12.27 12.69
N THR A 66 0.95 11.91 11.70
CA THR A 66 1.43 11.26 10.50
C THR A 66 1.88 12.32 9.49
N ILE A 67 2.84 11.94 8.66
CA ILE A 67 3.30 12.75 7.53
C ILE A 67 2.88 12.02 6.26
N SER A 68 2.21 12.70 5.35
CA SER A 68 1.85 12.14 4.04
C SER A 68 2.77 12.69 2.96
N LEU A 69 3.21 11.80 2.06
CA LEU A 69 3.75 12.16 0.76
C LEU A 69 2.66 11.90 -0.28
N ASP A 70 2.03 12.97 -0.75
CA ASP A 70 0.92 12.91 -1.69
C ASP A 70 1.45 13.03 -3.11
N GLY A 71 1.30 11.96 -3.89
CA GLY A 71 1.80 11.83 -5.25
C GLY A 71 0.74 12.05 -6.33
N PRO A 72 1.14 12.04 -7.61
CA PRO A 72 0.23 12.05 -8.75
C PRO A 72 -0.61 10.77 -8.81
N CYS A 73 -1.73 10.82 -9.53
CA CYS A 73 -2.56 9.67 -9.85
C CYS A 73 -3.02 8.89 -8.60
N GLY A 74 -3.31 9.61 -7.51
CA GLY A 74 -3.88 9.04 -6.29
C GLY A 74 -2.97 8.09 -5.53
N LEU A 75 -1.66 8.05 -5.82
CA LEU A 75 -0.69 7.31 -5.03
C LEU A 75 -0.23 8.16 -3.86
N THR A 76 -0.40 7.63 -2.65
CA THR A 76 -0.04 8.32 -1.40
C THR A 76 0.79 7.42 -0.51
N PHE A 77 1.80 7.99 0.16
CA PHE A 77 2.56 7.33 1.21
C PHE A 77 2.36 8.04 2.55
N THR A 78 1.64 7.42 3.48
CA THR A 78 1.39 7.96 4.82
C THR A 78 2.33 7.32 5.83
N PHE A 79 3.06 8.12 6.59
CA PHE A 79 4.10 7.68 7.51
C PHE A 79 3.67 7.92 8.97
N SER A 80 3.71 6.86 9.77
CA SER A 80 3.85 6.97 11.22
C SER A 80 5.33 6.99 11.62
N GLU A 81 5.67 6.78 12.90
CA GLU A 81 7.07 6.65 13.31
C GLU A 81 7.73 5.37 12.78
N HIS A 82 6.93 4.34 12.50
CA HIS A 82 7.44 2.98 12.25
C HIS A 82 6.94 2.34 10.96
N VAL A 83 5.84 2.84 10.38
CA VAL A 83 5.16 2.22 9.24
C VAL A 83 4.81 3.27 8.19
N CYS A 84 5.11 2.94 6.95
CA CYS A 84 4.66 3.61 5.75
C CYS A 84 3.48 2.80 5.23
N MET A 85 2.30 3.42 5.19
CA MET A 85 1.15 2.93 4.47
C MET A 85 1.18 3.50 3.05
N MET A 86 1.26 2.64 2.05
CA MET A 86 1.02 3.01 0.66
C MET A 86 -0.45 2.78 0.33
N SER A 87 -1.13 3.80 -0.17
CA SER A 87 -2.52 3.73 -0.60
C SER A 87 -2.67 4.20 -2.05
N HIS A 88 -3.65 3.63 -2.75
CA HIS A 88 -4.01 4.00 -4.10
C HIS A 88 -5.49 3.69 -4.36
N TYR A 89 -6.18 4.49 -5.18
CA TYR A 89 -7.62 4.29 -5.46
C TYR A 89 -7.94 3.02 -6.28
N THR A 90 -6.93 2.23 -6.67
CA THR A 90 -7.16 0.93 -7.33
C THR A 90 -7.99 0.09 -6.39
N ARG A 91 -9.13 -0.41 -6.88
CA ARG A 91 -9.98 -1.29 -6.10
C ARG A 91 -9.19 -2.51 -5.67
N TRP A 92 -9.38 -2.91 -4.41
CA TRP A 92 -8.79 -4.12 -3.86
C TRP A 92 -9.08 -5.34 -4.73
N LEU A 93 -10.31 -5.46 -5.24
CA LEU A 93 -10.68 -6.51 -6.18
C LEU A 93 -9.83 -6.51 -7.46
N THR A 94 -9.58 -5.35 -8.05
CA THR A 94 -8.73 -5.21 -9.23
C THR A 94 -7.29 -5.62 -8.94
N PHE A 95 -6.77 -5.29 -7.76
CA PHE A 95 -5.46 -5.76 -7.32
C PHE A 95 -5.43 -7.29 -7.13
N LEU A 96 -6.50 -7.87 -6.57
CA LEU A 96 -6.61 -9.31 -6.31
C LEU A 96 -6.90 -10.16 -7.54
N LEU A 97 -7.59 -9.66 -8.56
CA LEU A 97 -7.87 -10.42 -9.79
C LEU A 97 -6.84 -10.15 -10.88
N ASN A 98 -6.32 -8.92 -10.92
CA ASN A 98 -5.41 -8.45 -11.96
C ASN A 98 -5.93 -8.77 -13.38
N ASP A 99 -7.23 -8.55 -13.58
CA ASP A 99 -8.02 -8.98 -14.73
C ASP A 99 -8.24 -7.87 -15.77
N LEU A 100 -7.62 -6.70 -15.56
CA LEU A 100 -7.64 -5.60 -16.50
C LEU A 100 -6.45 -5.66 -17.45
N GLU A 101 -6.53 -4.93 -18.57
CA GLU A 101 -5.40 -4.80 -19.52
C GLU A 101 -4.14 -4.22 -18.87
N PHE A 102 -4.33 -3.41 -17.83
CA PHE A 102 -3.25 -2.84 -17.03
C PHE A 102 -2.95 -3.71 -15.81
N ASP A 103 -1.71 -4.17 -15.68
CA ASP A 103 -1.23 -5.06 -14.61
C ASP A 103 -1.02 -4.30 -13.28
N PHE A 104 -2.13 -3.86 -12.68
CA PHE A 104 -2.12 -3.13 -11.42
C PHE A 104 -1.37 -3.89 -10.31
N ARG A 105 -1.52 -5.22 -10.25
CA ARG A 105 -0.90 -6.01 -9.19
C ARG A 105 0.62 -5.94 -9.29
N SER A 106 1.19 -6.24 -10.46
CA SER A 106 2.65 -6.21 -10.62
C SER A 106 3.21 -4.81 -10.41
N HIS A 107 2.54 -3.76 -10.91
CA HIS A 107 2.99 -2.39 -10.66
C HIS A 107 2.98 -2.02 -9.19
N LEU A 108 1.89 -2.26 -8.46
CA LEU A 108 1.80 -1.93 -7.03
C LEU A 108 2.73 -2.80 -6.18
N ARG A 109 2.96 -4.06 -6.55
CA ARG A 109 4.02 -4.90 -5.95
C ARG A 109 5.42 -4.35 -6.23
N ASN A 110 5.70 -3.88 -7.44
CA ASN A 110 6.98 -3.26 -7.80
C ASN A 110 7.26 -1.99 -6.98
N VAL A 111 6.25 -1.13 -6.80
CA VAL A 111 6.36 0.05 -5.92
C VAL A 111 6.60 -0.39 -4.47
N SER A 112 5.84 -1.37 -3.97
CA SER A 112 6.04 -1.90 -2.62
C SER A 112 7.45 -2.47 -2.43
N TYR A 113 7.95 -3.21 -3.42
CA TYR A 113 9.31 -3.74 -3.44
C TYR A 113 10.33 -2.60 -3.37
N GLU A 114 10.21 -1.58 -4.22
CA GLU A 114 11.09 -0.40 -4.21
C GLU A 114 11.17 0.24 -2.83
N LEU A 115 10.01 0.44 -2.20
CA LEU A 115 9.90 0.97 -0.85
C LEU A 115 10.57 0.06 0.18
N THR A 116 10.39 -1.28 0.09
CA THR A 116 11.10 -2.19 1.01
C THR A 116 12.63 -2.08 0.90
N ARG A 117 13.14 -1.91 -0.33
CA ARG A 117 14.58 -1.72 -0.58
C ARG A 117 15.07 -0.40 -0.01
N TYR A 118 14.31 0.68 -0.25
CA TYR A 118 14.64 2.02 0.23
C TYR A 118 14.62 2.09 1.78
N PHE A 119 13.62 1.49 2.42
CA PHE A 119 13.50 1.46 3.89
C PHE A 119 14.36 0.39 4.58
N ASN A 120 15.05 -0.46 3.80
CA ASN A 120 15.80 -1.62 4.29
C ASN A 120 14.97 -2.55 5.21
N THR A 121 13.75 -2.86 4.76
CA THR A 121 12.88 -3.85 5.39
C THR A 121 12.72 -5.10 4.50
N LYS A 122 12.15 -6.16 5.05
CA LYS A 122 12.12 -7.49 4.42
C LYS A 122 10.81 -7.81 3.71
N PHE A 123 9.74 -7.12 4.03
CA PHE A 123 8.42 -7.48 3.53
C PHE A 123 7.47 -6.27 3.49
N ALA A 124 6.40 -6.44 2.71
CA ALA A 124 5.19 -5.62 2.73
C ALA A 124 4.00 -6.49 3.16
N ILE A 125 3.00 -5.90 3.80
CA ILE A 125 1.72 -6.55 4.12
C ILE A 125 0.64 -5.92 3.25
N TYR A 126 -0.13 -6.73 2.51
CA TYR A 126 -1.29 -6.27 1.75
C TYR A 126 -2.59 -6.65 2.46
N VAL A 127 -3.43 -5.64 2.68
CA VAL A 127 -4.81 -5.75 3.19
C VAL A 127 -5.69 -4.71 2.48
N PRO A 128 -7.01 -4.89 2.39
CA PRO A 128 -7.89 -3.81 1.93
C PRO A 128 -7.89 -2.65 2.93
N ASP A 129 -8.16 -1.44 2.45
CA ASP A 129 -8.29 -0.23 3.28
C ASP A 129 -9.36 -0.34 4.38
N SER A 130 -10.38 -1.16 4.17
CA SER A 130 -11.57 -1.17 5.01
C SER A 130 -12.36 -2.48 4.92
N SER A 131 -13.46 -2.55 5.68
CA SER A 131 -14.52 -3.56 5.57
C SER A 131 -14.13 -5.00 5.90
N LYS A 132 -12.86 -5.27 6.20
CA LYS A 132 -12.36 -6.59 6.60
C LYS A 132 -11.59 -6.53 7.91
N LYS A 133 -11.46 -7.69 8.55
CA LYS A 133 -10.85 -7.81 9.88
C LYS A 133 -9.38 -7.43 9.85
N GLU A 134 -8.69 -7.83 8.80
CA GLU A 134 -7.29 -7.51 8.54
C GLU A 134 -7.03 -6.02 8.35
N SER A 135 -8.01 -5.23 7.88
CA SER A 135 -7.90 -3.77 7.74
C SER A 135 -7.72 -3.04 9.07
N ALA A 136 -8.03 -3.68 10.20
CA ALA A 136 -7.86 -3.09 11.53
C ALA A 136 -6.39 -2.76 11.87
N ILE A 137 -5.41 -3.26 11.11
CA ILE A 137 -4.02 -2.83 11.31
C ILE A 137 -3.79 -1.36 10.95
N MET A 138 -4.68 -0.75 10.15
CA MET A 138 -4.65 0.67 9.84
C MET A 138 -4.71 1.53 11.11
N ASP A 139 -5.48 1.10 12.11
CA ASP A 139 -5.65 1.82 13.37
C ASP A 139 -4.32 1.94 14.15
N PHE A 140 -3.35 1.06 13.88
CA PHE A 140 -2.04 1.10 14.52
C PHE A 140 -1.08 2.11 13.90
N LEU A 141 -1.46 2.79 12.82
CA LEU A 141 -0.68 3.84 12.18
C LEU A 141 -0.71 5.16 12.97
N TRP A 142 -1.82 5.44 13.64
CA TRP A 142 -2.06 6.73 14.31
C TRP A 142 -1.24 6.90 15.59
N GLU A 143 -0.93 8.15 15.96
CA GLU A 143 -0.05 8.50 17.10
C GLU A 143 -0.39 7.77 18.41
N ASP A 144 -1.67 7.59 18.73
CA ASP A 144 -2.12 6.93 19.97
C ASP A 144 -1.67 5.46 20.06
N GLU A 145 -1.49 4.79 18.93
CA GLU A 145 -1.09 3.39 18.86
C GLU A 145 0.35 3.22 18.38
N ASN A 146 0.67 3.83 17.23
CA ASN A 146 1.99 3.92 16.58
C ASN A 146 2.80 2.61 16.69
N LYS A 147 2.20 1.49 16.23
CA LYS A 147 2.84 0.17 16.35
C LYS A 147 3.74 -0.13 15.16
N SER A 148 4.74 -0.97 15.39
CA SER A 148 5.65 -1.41 14.34
C SER A 148 5.02 -2.41 13.37
N ILE A 149 5.62 -2.55 12.18
CA ILE A 149 5.17 -3.55 11.19
C ILE A 149 5.23 -5.00 11.73
N GLU A 150 6.19 -5.30 12.61
CA GLU A 150 6.29 -6.63 13.24
C GLU A 150 5.15 -6.86 14.25
N PHE A 151 4.70 -5.81 14.95
CA PHE A 151 3.51 -5.89 15.78
C PHE A 151 2.26 -6.11 14.92
N MET A 152 2.08 -5.36 13.83
CA MET A 152 0.95 -5.55 12.90
C MET A 152 0.91 -6.98 12.35
N LYS A 153 2.05 -7.50 11.90
CA LYS A 153 2.21 -8.89 11.45
C LYS A 153 1.82 -9.89 12.53
N LYS A 154 2.29 -9.71 13.77
CA LYS A 154 1.94 -10.59 14.89
C LYS A 154 0.45 -10.51 15.21
N TRP A 155 -0.13 -9.32 15.22
CA TRP A 155 -1.56 -9.12 15.46
C TRP A 155 -2.40 -9.84 14.40
N LEU A 156 -2.04 -9.70 13.12
CA LEU A 156 -2.71 -10.40 12.02
C LEU A 156 -2.60 -11.92 12.17
N LEU A 157 -1.44 -12.44 12.58
CA LEU A 157 -1.28 -13.86 12.85
C LEU A 157 -2.23 -14.35 13.97
N GLU A 158 -2.29 -13.59 15.06
CA GLU A 158 -3.11 -13.94 16.23
C GLU A 158 -4.62 -13.78 15.99
N LYS A 159 -5.03 -12.80 15.16
CA LYS A 159 -6.44 -12.44 14.97
C LYS A 159 -7.02 -12.95 13.66
N CYS A 160 -6.25 -13.00 12.59
CA CYS A 160 -6.70 -13.39 11.25
C CYS A 160 -6.15 -14.75 10.80
N GLY A 161 -5.19 -15.33 11.52
CA GLY A 161 -4.56 -16.60 11.16
C GLY A 161 -3.32 -16.40 10.27
N SER A 162 -2.83 -17.49 9.67
CA SER A 162 -1.64 -17.42 8.81
C SER A 162 -1.91 -16.60 7.53
N PRO A 163 -0.91 -15.89 6.99
CA PRO A 163 -1.06 -15.23 5.69
C PRO A 163 -1.37 -16.27 4.61
N LYS A 164 -2.02 -15.83 3.53
CA LYS A 164 -2.19 -16.66 2.34
C LYS A 164 -0.83 -16.91 1.67
N ASP A 165 -0.68 -18.07 1.04
CA ASP A 165 0.54 -18.44 0.31
C ASP A 165 0.67 -17.71 -1.03
N GLU A 166 -0.48 -17.31 -1.61
CA GLU A 166 -0.58 -16.55 -2.87
C GLU A 166 -1.57 -15.40 -2.72
N ILE A 167 -1.33 -14.27 -3.39
CA ILE A 167 -2.23 -13.10 -3.35
C ILE A 167 -3.63 -13.46 -3.86
N ASP A 168 -3.72 -14.27 -4.91
CA ASP A 168 -4.99 -14.71 -5.51
C ASP A 168 -5.86 -15.51 -4.54
N SER A 169 -5.24 -16.19 -3.56
CA SER A 169 -5.95 -16.97 -2.55
C SER A 169 -6.69 -16.11 -1.51
N ILE A 170 -6.57 -14.78 -1.58
CA ILE A 170 -7.40 -13.85 -0.80
C ILE A 170 -8.80 -13.72 -1.42
N TYR A 171 -8.91 -13.81 -2.75
CA TYR A 171 -10.19 -13.71 -3.44
C TYR A 171 -10.95 -15.05 -3.36
N VAL A 172 -12.18 -14.99 -2.85
CA VAL A 172 -13.09 -16.14 -2.79
C VAL A 172 -14.35 -15.80 -3.59
N ASP A 173 -14.57 -16.55 -4.67
CA ASP A 173 -15.76 -16.41 -5.51
C ASP A 173 -16.93 -17.22 -4.94
N TYR A 174 -18.11 -16.61 -4.94
CA TYR A 174 -19.37 -17.20 -4.49
C TYR A 174 -20.46 -16.93 -5.53
N GLU A 175 -20.34 -17.46 -6.75
CA GLU A 175 -21.32 -17.43 -7.88
C GLU A 175 -22.00 -16.06 -8.17
N ASP A 176 -22.77 -15.53 -7.22
CA ASP A 176 -23.44 -14.22 -7.20
C ASP A 176 -22.71 -13.12 -6.39
N SER A 177 -21.59 -13.43 -5.74
CA SER A 177 -20.84 -12.51 -4.88
C SER A 177 -19.38 -12.95 -4.71
N TRP A 178 -18.59 -12.15 -4.01
CA TRP A 178 -17.20 -12.50 -3.67
C TRP A 178 -16.84 -12.01 -2.29
N GLU A 179 -15.80 -12.59 -1.69
CA GLU A 179 -15.19 -12.10 -0.46
C GLU A 179 -13.67 -11.99 -0.56
N SER A 180 -13.11 -10.99 0.14
CA SER A 180 -11.71 -10.95 0.54
C SER A 180 -11.55 -11.71 1.85
N GLU A 181 -10.72 -12.74 1.87
CA GLU A 181 -10.40 -13.52 3.07
C GLU A 181 -8.91 -13.50 3.38
N GLY A 182 -8.54 -12.86 4.50
CA GLY A 182 -7.17 -12.88 5.01
C GLY A 182 -6.28 -11.82 4.36
N TYR A 183 -4.99 -12.07 4.37
CA TYR A 183 -3.96 -11.08 4.01
C TYR A 183 -2.76 -11.80 3.40
N PHE A 184 -1.90 -11.04 2.72
CA PHE A 184 -0.66 -11.55 2.14
C PHE A 184 0.54 -10.79 2.71
N ILE A 185 1.63 -11.52 2.98
CA ILE A 185 2.92 -10.93 3.32
C ILE A 185 3.89 -11.22 2.19
N ASP A 186 4.28 -10.17 1.49
CA ASP A 186 5.18 -10.25 0.36
C ASP A 186 6.62 -10.10 0.81
N TYR A 187 7.39 -11.19 0.73
CA TYR A 187 8.83 -11.19 0.96
C TYR A 187 9.63 -11.02 -0.34
N PHE A 188 8.93 -10.84 -1.48
CA PHE A 188 9.52 -10.60 -2.80
C PHE A 188 10.59 -11.64 -3.17
N ILE A 189 10.34 -12.91 -2.85
CA ILE A 189 11.29 -14.01 -3.10
C ILE A 189 11.43 -14.25 -4.61
N ASP A 190 10.38 -13.97 -5.37
CA ASP A 190 10.27 -14.01 -6.83
C ASP A 190 10.99 -12.86 -7.55
N TYR A 191 11.46 -11.83 -6.83
CA TYR A 191 12.14 -10.65 -7.40
C TYR A 191 13.67 -10.80 -7.38
N LYS A 192 14.18 -12.01 -7.17
CA LYS A 192 15.61 -12.33 -7.07
C LYS A 192 16.23 -12.75 -8.40
#